data_AF-A0A1L3LT09-F1
#
_entry.id   AF-A0A1L3LT09-F1
#
_cell.length_a   1.000
_cell.length_b   1.000
_cell.length_c   1.000
_cell.angle_alpha   90.00
_cell.angle_beta   90.00
_cell.angle_gamma   90.00
#
_symmetry.space_group_name_H-M   'P 1'
#
loop_
_entity.id
_entity.type
_entity.pdbx_description
1 polymer ?
#
loop_
_entity_poly.entity_id
_entity_poly.type
_entity_poly.pdbx_seq_one_letter_code
_entity_poly.pdbx_strand_id
1 'polypeptide(L)'
;MWYTPEQVQALMPVRENVENLAASQPDLRDVFLCHAWDDRQGSAKELHDLLEARGVRVWFSEKDLGLGVPMMRAIDKGLVNSRVGIVLVTPAMLRRLPAEGIADKELSALLRRERLVPVVHGTTYEELERVSLLLASRAGLNTAEESMAEVATKIAELVAT
;
A
#
# COMPACT_ATOMS: atom_id res chain seq x y z
N MET A 1 -6.99 19.24 -10.40
CA MET A 1 -5.80 18.79 -9.64
C MET A 1 -6.21 17.53 -8.92
N TRP A 2 -5.54 16.39 -9.15
CA TRP A 2 -5.96 15.12 -8.53
C TRP A 2 -5.66 15.05 -7.03
N TYR A 3 -4.78 15.91 -6.51
CA TYR A 3 -4.44 15.95 -5.09
C TYR A 3 -4.86 17.26 -4.45
N THR A 4 -5.18 17.19 -3.15
CA THR A 4 -5.22 18.40 -2.31
C THR A 4 -3.80 18.90 -2.02
N PRO A 5 -3.62 20.18 -1.66
CA PRO A 5 -2.30 20.70 -1.27
C PRO A 5 -1.62 19.88 -0.16
N GLU A 6 -2.40 19.41 0.81
CA GLU A 6 -1.93 18.58 1.94
C GLU A 6 -1.46 17.21 1.45
N GLN A 7 -2.21 16.59 0.53
CA GLN A 7 -1.83 15.32 -0.10
C GLN A 7 -0.55 15.47 -0.91
N VAL A 8 -0.39 16.57 -1.65
CA VAL A 8 0.87 16.85 -2.38
C VAL A 8 2.02 16.87 -1.40
N GLN A 9 1.96 17.73 -0.37
CA GLN A 9 3.04 17.87 0.61
C GLN A 9 3.40 16.55 1.28
N ALA A 10 2.41 15.74 1.65
CA ALA A 10 2.64 14.48 2.35
C ALA A 10 3.19 13.37 1.43
N LEU A 11 2.85 13.38 0.15
CA LEU A 11 3.31 12.37 -0.82
C LEU A 11 4.61 12.76 -1.52
N MET A 12 5.07 14.00 -1.42
CA MET A 12 6.35 14.45 -2.02
C MET A 12 7.53 13.53 -1.65
N PRO A 13 7.78 13.18 -0.37
CA PRO A 13 8.91 12.32 -0.03
C PRO A 13 8.76 10.90 -0.58
N VAL A 14 7.52 10.41 -0.70
CA VAL A 14 7.23 9.11 -1.33
C VAL A 14 7.62 9.16 -2.81
N ARG A 15 7.22 10.23 -3.52
CA ARG A 15 7.56 10.43 -4.93
C ARG A 15 9.06 10.48 -5.16
N GLU A 16 9.79 11.29 -4.39
CA GLU A 16 11.25 11.37 -4.49
C GLU A 16 11.93 10.01 -4.30
N ASN A 17 11.46 9.22 -3.33
CA ASN A 17 11.96 7.86 -3.12
C ASN A 17 11.64 6.92 -4.30
N VAL A 18 10.44 7.03 -4.87
CA VAL A 18 10.03 6.22 -6.03
C VAL A 18 10.88 6.56 -7.26
N GLU A 19 11.10 7.84 -7.56
CA GLU A 19 11.95 8.30 -8.66
C GLU A 19 13.40 7.83 -8.50
N ASN A 20 13.96 7.96 -7.30
CA ASN A 20 15.32 7.49 -6.99
C ASN A 20 15.47 5.96 -7.15
N LEU A 21 14.47 5.19 -6.72
CA LEU A 21 14.47 3.74 -6.88
C LEU A 21 14.23 3.33 -8.34
N ALA A 22 13.43 4.08 -9.09
CA ALA A 22 13.23 3.82 -10.51
C ALA A 22 14.53 4.00 -11.30
N ALA A 23 15.31 5.02 -10.98
CA ALA A 23 16.61 5.28 -11.60
C ALA A 23 17.69 4.26 -11.20
N SER A 24 17.74 3.85 -9.93
CA SER A 24 18.79 2.96 -9.41
C SER A 24 18.47 1.47 -9.53
N GLN A 25 17.19 1.10 -9.55
CA GLN A 25 16.71 -0.30 -9.55
C GLN A 25 15.46 -0.43 -10.46
N PRO A 26 15.64 -0.38 -11.79
CA PRO A 26 14.54 -0.34 -12.75
C PRO A 26 13.64 -1.58 -12.74
N ASP A 27 14.20 -2.73 -12.33
CA ASP A 27 13.53 -4.02 -12.30
C ASP A 27 12.52 -4.18 -11.15
N LEU A 28 12.55 -3.30 -10.14
CA LEU A 28 11.56 -3.32 -9.06
C LEU A 28 10.16 -3.08 -9.62
N ARG A 29 9.17 -3.78 -9.06
CA ARG A 29 7.77 -3.45 -9.28
C ARG A 29 7.45 -2.06 -8.73
N ASP A 30 6.43 -1.44 -9.29
CA ASP A 30 6.08 -0.07 -8.90
C ASP A 30 5.45 -0.07 -7.52
N VAL A 31 4.50 -0.98 -7.28
CA VAL A 31 3.72 -1.07 -6.04
C VAL A 31 3.80 -2.46 -5.44
N PHE A 32 3.85 -2.57 -4.12
CA PHE A 32 3.44 -3.75 -3.36
C PHE A 32 2.07 -3.52 -2.74
N LEU A 33 1.08 -4.36 -3.03
CA LEU A 33 -0.26 -4.25 -2.46
C LEU A 33 -0.43 -5.18 -1.25
N CYS A 34 -0.24 -4.61 -0.06
CA CYS A 34 -0.50 -5.26 1.22
C CYS A 34 -2.00 -5.21 1.56
N HIS A 35 -2.60 -6.37 1.81
CA HIS A 35 -4.03 -6.50 2.09
C HIS A 35 -4.28 -7.70 3.01
N ALA A 36 -5.45 -7.75 3.65
CA ALA A 36 -5.85 -8.93 4.40
C ALA A 36 -6.27 -10.05 3.45
N TRP A 37 -5.96 -11.30 3.80
CA TRP A 37 -6.33 -12.46 2.98
C TRP A 37 -7.81 -12.52 2.62
N ASP A 38 -8.69 -12.07 3.53
CA ASP A 38 -10.14 -12.10 3.32
C ASP A 38 -10.56 -11.15 2.18
N ASP A 39 -9.77 -10.11 1.89
CA ASP A 39 -10.04 -9.12 0.84
C ASP A 39 -9.51 -9.53 -0.54
N ARG A 40 -8.74 -10.64 -0.64
CA ARG A 40 -7.98 -11.02 -1.85
C ARG A 40 -8.81 -11.24 -3.11
N GLN A 41 -10.10 -11.52 -2.96
CA GLN A 41 -11.07 -11.68 -4.08
C GLN A 41 -12.07 -10.51 -4.13
N GLY A 42 -11.98 -9.55 -3.22
CA GLY A 42 -12.85 -8.38 -3.11
C GLY A 42 -12.09 -7.10 -3.43
N SER A 43 -12.09 -6.16 -2.49
CA SER A 43 -11.49 -4.82 -2.64
C SER A 43 -10.01 -4.83 -3.02
N ALA A 44 -9.23 -5.81 -2.55
CA ALA A 44 -7.83 -5.93 -2.92
C ALA A 44 -7.66 -6.32 -4.40
N LYS A 45 -8.51 -7.23 -4.90
CA LYS A 45 -8.53 -7.61 -6.31
C LYS A 45 -8.97 -6.44 -7.19
N GLU A 46 -10.01 -5.72 -6.77
CA GLU A 46 -10.50 -4.54 -7.50
C GLU A 46 -9.39 -3.49 -7.65
N LEU A 47 -8.74 -3.09 -6.54
CA LEU A 47 -7.66 -2.12 -6.57
C LEU A 47 -6.49 -2.60 -7.43
N HIS A 48 -6.08 -3.86 -7.28
CA HIS A 48 -5.05 -4.47 -8.09
C HIS A 48 -5.37 -4.40 -9.60
N ASP A 49 -6.58 -4.82 -10.00
CA ASP A 49 -6.97 -4.87 -11.41
C ASP A 49 -7.04 -3.45 -12.01
N LEU A 50 -7.49 -2.46 -11.22
CA LEU A 50 -7.50 -1.05 -11.62
C LEU A 50 -6.08 -0.47 -11.80
N LEU A 51 -5.12 -0.88 -10.97
CA LEU A 51 -3.73 -0.48 -11.07
C LEU A 51 -3.05 -1.11 -12.29
N GLU A 52 -3.23 -2.42 -12.51
CA GLU A 52 -2.70 -3.11 -13.70
C GLU A 52 -3.27 -2.52 -14.99
N ALA A 53 -4.57 -2.18 -15.02
CA ALA A 53 -5.20 -1.51 -16.16
C ALA A 53 -4.61 -0.13 -16.48
N ARG A 54 -3.92 0.50 -15.52
CA ARG A 54 -3.20 1.77 -15.68
C ARG A 54 -1.70 1.59 -15.96
N GLY A 55 -1.25 0.35 -16.16
CA GLY A 55 0.14 0.02 -16.46
C GLY A 55 1.06 -0.06 -15.24
N VAL A 56 0.50 -0.02 -14.01
CA VAL A 56 1.29 -0.15 -12.79
C VAL A 56 1.70 -1.62 -12.60
N ARG A 57 3.00 -1.88 -12.41
CA ARG A 57 3.50 -3.21 -12.06
C ARG A 57 3.26 -3.43 -10.57
N VAL A 58 2.24 -4.21 -10.25
CA VAL A 58 1.84 -4.49 -8.86
C VAL A 58 2.40 -5.83 -8.41
N TRP A 59 3.03 -5.87 -7.23
CA TRP A 59 3.31 -7.11 -6.50
C TRP A 59 2.08 -7.44 -5.66
N PHE A 60 1.49 -8.61 -5.91
CA PHE A 60 0.24 -9.05 -5.30
C PHE A 60 0.37 -10.50 -4.84
N SER A 61 0.15 -10.75 -3.54
CA SER A 61 0.46 -12.05 -2.94
C SER A 61 -0.24 -13.23 -3.63
N GLU A 62 -1.45 -13.05 -4.16
CA GLU A 62 -2.17 -14.10 -4.89
C GLU A 62 -1.45 -14.55 -6.18
N LYS A 63 -0.66 -13.66 -6.79
CA LYS A 63 0.06 -13.93 -8.03
C LYS A 63 1.54 -14.24 -7.79
N ASP A 64 2.17 -13.52 -6.87
CA ASP A 64 3.63 -13.50 -6.71
C ASP A 64 4.13 -14.42 -5.59
N LEU A 65 3.26 -14.91 -4.70
CA LEU A 65 3.64 -15.81 -3.63
C LEU A 65 3.54 -17.27 -4.10
N GLY A 66 4.70 -17.93 -4.23
CA GLY A 66 4.75 -19.36 -4.56
C GLY A 66 4.10 -20.24 -3.48
N LEU A 67 3.56 -21.39 -3.90
CA LEU A 67 2.96 -22.38 -3.01
C LEU A 67 3.95 -22.80 -1.92
N GLY A 68 3.50 -22.84 -0.67
CA GLY A 68 4.30 -23.24 0.49
C GLY A 68 5.19 -22.14 1.09
N VAL A 69 5.19 -20.91 0.54
CA VAL A 69 5.89 -19.78 1.18
C VAL A 69 5.05 -19.26 2.37
N PRO A 70 5.63 -19.15 3.58
CA PRO A 70 4.93 -18.56 4.71
C PRO A 70 4.49 -17.13 4.42
N MET A 71 3.20 -16.84 4.66
CA MET A 71 2.58 -15.53 4.40
C MET A 71 3.29 -14.38 5.14
N MET A 72 3.84 -14.65 6.32
CA MET A 72 4.62 -13.66 7.09
C MET A 72 5.87 -13.16 6.33
N ARG A 73 6.42 -13.96 5.40
CA ARG A 73 7.54 -13.55 4.53
C ARG A 73 7.08 -12.86 3.24
N ALA A 74 5.78 -12.81 2.98
CA ALA A 74 5.23 -12.18 1.78
C ALA A 74 5.39 -10.66 1.84
N ILE A 75 5.24 -10.07 3.03
CA ILE A 75 5.43 -8.64 3.26
C ILE A 75 6.87 -8.26 2.94
N ASP A 76 7.86 -8.79 3.67
CA ASP A 76 9.29 -8.60 3.38
C ASP A 76 9.64 -8.75 1.89
N LYS A 77 9.14 -9.81 1.23
CA LYS A 77 9.38 -10.03 -0.20
C LYS A 77 8.75 -8.95 -1.06
N GLY A 78 7.50 -8.58 -0.84
CA GLY A 78 6.85 -7.51 -1.56
C GLY A 78 7.62 -6.19 -1.42
N LEU A 79 8.14 -5.91 -0.23
CA LEU A 79 8.87 -4.68 0.06
C LEU A 79 10.26 -4.62 -0.55
N VAL A 80 10.96 -5.75 -0.63
CA VAL A 80 12.25 -5.83 -1.32
C VAL A 80 12.08 -5.70 -2.82
N ASN A 81 10.93 -6.14 -3.37
CA ASN A 81 10.70 -6.20 -4.81
C ASN A 81 9.83 -5.04 -5.35
N SER A 82 9.48 -4.05 -4.53
CA SER A 82 8.66 -2.91 -4.93
C SER A 82 9.20 -1.56 -4.47
N ARG A 83 8.92 -0.50 -5.25
CA ARG A 83 9.34 0.88 -4.96
C ARG A 83 8.52 1.52 -3.83
N VAL A 84 7.21 1.29 -3.83
CA VAL A 84 6.29 1.74 -2.76
C VAL A 84 5.40 0.60 -2.25
N GLY A 85 5.05 0.61 -0.98
CA GLY A 85 4.04 -0.26 -0.37
C GLY A 85 2.71 0.47 -0.20
N ILE A 86 1.64 -0.10 -0.74
CA ILE A 86 0.27 0.32 -0.47
C ILE A 86 -0.33 -0.64 0.55
N VAL A 87 -0.87 -0.10 1.64
CA VAL A 87 -1.58 -0.91 2.65
C VAL A 87 -3.06 -0.63 2.52
N LEU A 88 -3.82 -1.60 2.01
CA LEU A 88 -5.28 -1.53 1.95
C LEU A 88 -5.84 -1.85 3.34
N VAL A 89 -6.28 -0.80 4.03
CA VAL A 89 -6.80 -0.86 5.39
C VAL A 89 -8.32 -1.05 5.33
N THR A 90 -8.74 -2.30 5.48
CA THR A 90 -10.15 -2.72 5.61
C THR A 90 -10.47 -3.14 7.04
N PRO A 91 -11.75 -3.35 7.39
CA PRO A 91 -12.11 -3.99 8.65
C PRO A 91 -11.42 -5.36 8.87
N ALA A 92 -11.16 -6.12 7.80
CA ALA A 92 -10.43 -7.38 7.88
C ALA A 92 -8.96 -7.16 8.24
N MET A 93 -8.31 -6.16 7.63
CA MET A 93 -6.94 -5.76 7.98
C MET A 93 -6.83 -5.32 9.44
N LEU A 94 -7.75 -4.47 9.91
CA LEU A 94 -7.75 -3.99 11.30
C LEU A 94 -7.85 -5.12 12.34
N ARG A 95 -8.62 -6.17 12.05
CA ARG A 95 -8.69 -7.35 12.93
C ARG A 95 -7.40 -8.17 12.95
N ARG A 96 -6.66 -8.20 11.83
CA ARG A 96 -5.44 -9.00 11.69
C ARG A 96 -4.19 -8.31 12.20
N LEU A 97 -4.09 -6.99 12.08
CA LEU A 97 -2.92 -6.22 12.54
C LEU A 97 -2.50 -6.56 13.99
N PRO A 98 -3.41 -6.62 14.99
CA PRO A 98 -3.05 -7.02 16.35
C PRO A 98 -2.75 -8.53 16.49
N ALA A 99 -3.49 -9.37 15.77
CA ALA A 99 -3.51 -10.83 15.97
C ALA A 99 -2.33 -11.55 15.31
N GLU A 100 -1.91 -11.10 14.13
CA GLU A 100 -0.81 -11.71 13.39
C GLU A 100 0.55 -11.21 13.88
N GLY A 101 0.57 -10.26 14.83
CA GLY A 101 1.80 -9.65 15.29
C GLY A 101 2.63 -9.20 14.10
N ILE A 102 1.99 -8.58 13.09
CA ILE A 102 2.63 -7.88 11.98
C ILE A 102 3.38 -6.74 12.65
N ALA A 103 4.53 -7.13 13.19
CA ALA A 103 5.09 -6.52 14.36
C ALA A 103 5.60 -5.17 13.95
N ASP A 104 5.54 -4.25 14.91
CA ASP A 104 6.12 -2.92 14.82
C ASP A 104 7.41 -2.90 14.00
N LYS A 105 8.29 -3.92 14.05
CA LYS A 105 9.54 -3.96 13.27
C LYS A 105 9.42 -3.86 11.74
N GLU A 106 8.58 -4.64 11.06
CA GLU A 106 8.55 -4.64 9.58
C GLU A 106 7.78 -3.44 9.03
N LEU A 107 6.61 -3.14 9.63
CA LEU A 107 5.88 -1.92 9.31
C LEU A 107 6.71 -0.67 9.69
N SER A 108 7.42 -0.68 10.82
CA SER A 108 8.35 0.42 11.18
C SER A 108 9.51 0.56 10.21
N ALA A 109 10.06 -0.53 9.67
CA ALA A 109 11.17 -0.44 8.72
C ALA A 109 10.75 0.32 7.44
N LEU A 110 9.50 0.17 7.02
CA LEU A 110 8.93 0.90 5.88
C LEU A 110 8.52 2.32 6.22
N LEU A 111 7.90 2.52 7.38
CA LEU A 111 7.57 3.85 7.88
C LEU A 111 8.84 4.70 8.00
N ARG A 112 9.96 4.10 8.41
CA ARG A 112 11.28 4.78 8.45
C ARG A 112 11.83 5.17 7.08
N ARG A 113 11.32 4.60 5.99
CA ARG A 113 11.80 4.87 4.62
C ARG A 113 10.82 5.68 3.79
N GLU A 114 9.70 6.15 4.35
CA GLU A 114 8.71 6.98 3.65
C GLU A 114 8.19 6.36 2.33
N ARG A 115 8.12 5.03 2.27
CA ARG A 115 7.68 4.28 1.07
C ARG A 115 6.38 3.54 1.33
N LEU A 116 5.53 4.05 2.21
CA LEU A 116 4.28 3.39 2.59
C LEU A 116 3.12 4.38 2.57
N VAL A 117 2.07 4.03 1.85
CA VAL A 117 0.83 4.83 1.75
C VAL A 117 -0.36 3.96 2.17
N PRO A 118 -1.08 4.32 3.26
CA PRO A 118 -2.32 3.64 3.62
C PRO A 118 -3.47 4.05 2.69
N VAL A 119 -4.34 3.10 2.37
CA VAL A 119 -5.61 3.31 1.66
C VAL A 119 -6.73 2.77 2.55
N VAL A 120 -7.49 3.65 3.18
CA VAL A 120 -8.61 3.29 4.04
C VAL A 120 -9.82 2.94 3.18
N HIS A 121 -10.40 1.76 3.41
CA HIS A 121 -11.52 1.25 2.63
C HIS A 121 -12.55 0.53 3.51
N GLY A 122 -13.78 1.05 3.56
CA GLY A 122 -14.86 0.47 4.37
C GLY A 122 -14.62 0.54 5.89
N THR A 123 -13.73 1.43 6.33
CA THR A 123 -13.37 1.72 7.73
C THR A 123 -12.93 3.19 7.83
N THR A 124 -12.39 3.63 8.97
CA THR A 124 -11.96 5.02 9.17
C THR A 124 -10.54 5.13 9.73
N TYR A 125 -9.95 6.33 9.62
CA TYR A 125 -8.66 6.62 10.22
C TYR A 125 -8.69 6.51 11.75
N GLU A 126 -9.80 6.85 12.41
CA GLU A 126 -9.96 6.70 13.85
C GLU A 126 -9.95 5.22 14.27
N GLU A 127 -10.55 4.33 13.48
CA GLU A 127 -10.49 2.89 13.73
C GLU A 127 -9.08 2.34 13.50
N LEU A 128 -8.39 2.83 12.47
CA LEU A 128 -6.99 2.52 12.22
C LEU A 128 -6.08 3.00 13.37
N GLU A 129 -6.27 4.21 13.87
CA GLU A 129 -5.47 4.81 14.95
C GLU A 129 -5.53 3.98 16.24
N ARG A 130 -6.70 3.43 16.56
CA ARG A 130 -6.90 2.53 17.71
C ARG A 130 -6.11 1.22 17.60
N VAL A 131 -5.78 0.81 16.38
CA VAL A 131 -5.07 -0.44 16.09
C VAL A 131 -3.57 -0.19 15.88
N SER A 132 -3.21 0.86 15.13
CA SER A 132 -1.83 1.21 14.82
C SER A 132 -1.69 2.72 14.65
N LEU A 133 -1.24 3.39 15.71
CA LEU A 133 -0.84 4.81 15.68
C LEU A 133 0.21 5.09 14.60
N LEU A 134 1.15 4.16 14.43
CA LEU A 134 2.23 4.27 13.45
C LEU A 134 1.71 4.33 12.02
N LEU A 135 0.79 3.44 11.64
CA LEU A 135 0.19 3.45 10.30
C LEU A 135 -0.77 4.64 10.13
N ALA A 136 -1.55 4.96 11.16
CA ALA A 136 -2.48 6.10 11.15
C ALA A 136 -1.77 7.46 11.01
N SER A 137 -0.54 7.59 11.52
CA SER A 137 0.27 8.81 11.40
C SER A 137 0.68 9.17 9.96
N ARG A 138 0.41 8.28 8.99
CA ARG A 138 0.70 8.52 7.58
C ARG A 138 -0.53 9.06 6.87
N ALA A 139 -0.36 10.19 6.20
CA ALA A 139 -1.33 10.64 5.22
C ALA A 139 -1.48 9.57 4.12
N GLY A 140 -2.72 9.34 3.71
CA GLY A 140 -3.06 8.33 2.72
C GLY A 140 -4.36 8.67 2.02
N LEU A 141 -4.95 7.66 1.39
CA LEU A 141 -6.15 7.82 0.58
C LEU A 141 -7.35 7.18 1.27
N ASN A 142 -8.55 7.69 1.00
CA ASN A 142 -9.77 7.24 1.64
C ASN A 142 -10.85 6.99 0.59
N THR A 143 -11.30 5.74 0.46
CA THR A 143 -12.34 5.41 -0.52
C THR A 143 -13.75 5.84 -0.11
N ALA A 144 -13.91 6.42 1.09
CA ALA A 144 -15.17 7.05 1.50
C ALA A 144 -15.32 8.45 0.89
N GLU A 145 -14.20 9.10 0.57
CA GLU A 145 -14.15 10.44 -0.03
C GLU A 145 -14.04 10.36 -1.56
N GLU A 146 -13.40 9.32 -2.07
CA GLU A 146 -13.10 9.14 -3.49
C GLU A 146 -13.38 7.70 -3.91
N SER A 147 -13.73 7.47 -5.17
CA SER A 147 -13.93 6.10 -5.66
C SER A 147 -12.62 5.30 -5.68
N MET A 148 -12.70 3.97 -5.62
CA MET A 148 -11.53 3.09 -5.76
C MET A 148 -10.77 3.36 -7.07
N ALA A 149 -11.49 3.71 -8.14
CA ALA A 149 -10.91 4.08 -9.43
C ALA A 149 -10.10 5.39 -9.37
N GLU A 150 -10.55 6.40 -8.63
CA GLU A 150 -9.80 7.64 -8.42
C GLU A 150 -8.57 7.41 -7.54
N VAL A 151 -8.71 6.61 -6.48
CA VAL A 151 -7.59 6.16 -5.65
C VAL A 151 -6.52 5.45 -6.50
N ALA A 152 -6.92 4.52 -7.37
CA ALA A 152 -6.00 3.84 -8.28
C ALA A 152 -5.32 4.81 -9.25
N THR A 153 -6.03 5.82 -9.75
CA THR A 153 -5.46 6.86 -10.62
C THR A 153 -4.39 7.67 -9.88
N LYS A 154 -4.63 8.05 -8.62
CA LYS A 154 -3.63 8.75 -7.80
C LYS A 154 -2.40 7.87 -7.58
N ILE A 155 -2.58 6.63 -7.16
CA ILE A 155 -1.45 5.71 -6.94
C ILE A 155 -0.64 5.53 -8.24
N ALA A 156 -1.30 5.36 -9.39
CA ALA A 156 -0.62 5.23 -10.68
C ALA A 156 0.19 6.48 -11.04
N GLU A 157 -0.33 7.68 -10.77
CA GLU A 157 0.40 8.93 -11.00
C GLU A 157 1.56 9.11 -10.00
N LEU A 158 1.39 8.68 -8.75
CA LEU A 158 2.43 8.75 -7.73
C LEU A 158 3.66 7.93 -8.12
N VAL A 159 3.46 6.80 -8.80
CA VAL A 159 4.54 5.87 -9.20
C VAL A 159 4.94 5.98 -10.66
N ALA A 160 4.36 6.93 -11.41
CA ALA A 160 4.76 7.21 -12.78
C ALA A 160 6.19 7.78 -12.79
N THR A 161 7.09 7.10 -13.51
CA THR A 161 8.51 7.46 -13.65
C THR A 161 8.94 7.35 -15.09
#